data_AF-A0A2K3PQ93-F1
#
_entry.id   AF-A0A2K3PQ93-F1
#
_cell.length_a   1.000
_cell.length_b   1.000
_cell.length_c   1.000
_cell.angle_alpha   90.00
_cell.angle_beta   90.00
_cell.angle_gamma   90.00
#
_symmetry.space_group_name_H-M   'P 1'
#
loop_
_entity.id
_entity.type
_entity.pdbx_description
1 polymer ?
#
loop_
_entity_poly.entity_id
_entity_poly.type
_entity_poly.pdbx_seq_one_letter_code
_entity_poly.pdbx_strand_id
1 'polypeptide(L)'
;MFVCFTDPPCPPYVLPSDHHQPIPDFAPDDAKLLTEFATRHPSFLLSEQTHSSVMRRTAYEYFTSFFKFLQSQSTLELLTTLKSSVSAQLNVIRLYGFKGEWLDELELRLSRQIPLDEEFQKMTELEASYSKHIADMEEEYELLTQRLVELRGKVMAGKETIDYLSDRKKTIMDDRASLNVPFTF
;
A
#
# COMPACT_ATOMS: atom_id res chain seq x y z
N MET A 1 52.44 53.83 -57.56
CA MET A 1 53.27 53.73 -56.34
C MET A 1 52.57 52.73 -55.45
N PHE A 2 53.11 51.51 -55.38
CA PHE A 2 52.59 50.43 -54.54
C PHE A 2 53.03 50.68 -53.09
N VAL A 3 52.14 50.43 -52.12
CA VAL A 3 52.53 50.29 -50.73
C VAL A 3 51.88 49.02 -50.19
N CYS A 4 52.71 48.02 -49.88
CA CYS A 4 52.34 46.77 -49.25
C CYS A 4 52.57 46.85 -47.73
N PHE A 5 51.56 46.39 -47.00
CA PHE A 5 51.53 45.58 -45.76
C PHE A 5 52.62 45.72 -44.69
N THR A 6 52.16 45.87 -43.44
CA THR A 6 52.36 44.85 -42.40
C THR A 6 51.18 44.88 -41.41
N ASP A 7 50.23 43.94 -41.55
CA ASP A 7 49.29 43.59 -40.49
C ASP A 7 49.98 42.64 -39.48
N PRO A 8 49.74 42.77 -38.17
CA PRO A 8 50.29 41.86 -37.16
C PRO A 8 49.61 40.48 -37.23
N PRO A 9 50.30 39.39 -36.82
CA PRO A 9 49.79 38.03 -36.98
C PRO A 9 48.63 37.74 -36.02
N CYS A 10 47.52 37.25 -36.57
CA CYS A 10 46.44 36.64 -35.80
C CYS A 10 46.98 35.45 -34.97
N PRO A 11 46.71 35.39 -33.66
CA PRO A 11 46.97 34.18 -32.89
C PRO A 11 46.00 33.07 -33.32
N PRO A 12 46.41 31.79 -33.21
CA PRO A 12 45.71 30.67 -33.82
C PRO A 12 44.35 30.44 -33.16
N TYR A 13 43.36 30.13 -33.99
CA TYR A 13 42.08 29.56 -33.61
C TYR A 13 42.26 28.48 -32.54
N VAL A 14 41.71 28.71 -31.36
CA VAL A 14 41.43 27.66 -30.36
C VAL A 14 39.94 27.71 -30.07
N LEU A 15 39.18 26.89 -30.79
CA LEU A 15 38.11 26.09 -30.18
C LEU A 15 38.71 24.68 -29.99
N PRO A 16 38.33 23.88 -28.98
CA PRO A 16 36.96 23.79 -28.46
C PRO A 16 36.85 23.49 -26.94
N SER A 17 35.68 23.83 -26.36
CA SER A 17 34.93 23.03 -25.36
C SER A 17 34.19 23.96 -24.42
N ASP A 18 32.95 24.31 -24.77
CA ASP A 18 31.97 24.78 -23.79
C ASP A 18 30.63 24.14 -24.13
N HIS A 19 30.52 22.85 -23.80
CA HIS A 19 29.24 22.16 -23.61
C HIS A 19 28.84 22.11 -22.14
N HIS A 20 29.34 23.05 -21.33
CA HIS A 20 28.78 23.33 -20.01
C HIS A 20 28.22 24.74 -20.04
N GLN A 21 26.93 24.85 -20.36
CA GLN A 21 26.21 26.08 -20.07
C GLN A 21 26.40 26.41 -18.59
N PRO A 22 26.81 27.63 -18.23
CA PRO A 22 26.94 28.02 -16.84
C PRO A 22 25.56 27.91 -16.21
N ILE A 23 25.45 27.01 -15.23
CA ILE A 23 24.29 26.93 -14.34
C ILE A 23 24.12 28.36 -13.78
N PRO A 24 22.95 29.00 -13.93
CA PRO A 24 22.67 30.31 -13.33
C PRO A 24 23.04 30.30 -11.84
N ASP A 25 23.53 31.42 -11.28
CA ASP A 25 23.77 31.59 -9.84
C ASP A 25 22.54 31.15 -9.02
N PHE A 26 22.53 29.89 -8.59
CA PHE A 26 21.53 29.30 -7.70
C PHE A 26 22.19 29.04 -6.35
N ALA A 27 21.39 28.95 -5.29
CA ALA A 27 21.89 28.48 -4.01
C ALA A 27 22.57 27.10 -4.18
N PRO A 28 23.65 26.80 -3.45
CA PRO A 28 24.39 25.53 -3.61
C PRO A 28 23.50 24.29 -3.53
N ASP A 29 22.50 24.31 -2.65
CA ASP A 29 21.54 23.21 -2.48
C ASP A 29 20.64 23.03 -3.71
N ASP A 30 20.20 24.13 -4.32
CA ASP A 30 19.35 24.12 -5.52
C ASP A 30 20.15 23.68 -6.75
N ALA A 31 21.39 24.15 -6.89
CA ALA A 31 22.29 23.72 -7.96
C ALA A 31 22.58 22.21 -7.87
N LYS A 32 22.81 21.70 -6.66
CA LYS A 32 23.00 20.26 -6.41
C LYS A 32 21.73 19.47 -6.75
N LEU A 33 20.57 19.91 -6.28
CA LEU A 33 19.27 19.28 -6.53
C LEU A 33 18.98 19.18 -8.04
N LEU A 34 19.19 20.28 -8.77
CA LEU A 34 19.00 20.34 -10.21
C LEU A 34 19.97 19.41 -10.95
N THR A 35 21.23 19.36 -10.52
CA THR A 35 22.26 18.50 -11.13
C THR A 35 21.95 17.03 -10.88
N GLU A 36 21.62 16.64 -9.65
CA GLU A 36 21.20 15.28 -9.30
C GLU A 36 19.93 14.86 -10.06
N PHE A 37 18.98 15.76 -10.22
CA PHE A 37 17.77 15.49 -10.98
C PHE A 37 18.07 15.33 -12.48
N ALA A 38 18.86 16.23 -13.07
CA ALA A 38 19.27 16.19 -14.47
C ALA A 38 20.04 14.90 -14.82
N THR A 39 20.93 14.45 -13.93
CA THR A 39 21.70 13.21 -14.14
C THR A 39 20.81 11.96 -14.17
N ARG A 40 19.70 11.95 -13.42
CA ARG A 40 18.73 10.84 -13.42
C ARG A 40 17.71 10.94 -14.55
N HIS A 41 17.45 12.15 -15.02
CA HIS A 41 16.44 12.44 -16.05
C HIS A 41 17.07 13.22 -17.21
N PRO A 42 17.68 12.54 -18.21
CA PRO A 42 18.35 13.21 -19.33
C PRO A 42 17.44 14.14 -20.15
N SER A 43 16.12 13.90 -20.10
CA SER A 43 15.11 14.74 -20.74
C SER A 43 14.73 15.99 -19.92
N PHE A 44 15.36 16.21 -18.76
CA PHE A 44 15.15 17.38 -17.88
C PHE A 44 15.84 18.63 -18.46
N LEU A 45 15.35 19.07 -19.61
CA LEU A 45 15.81 20.30 -20.26
C LEU A 45 14.61 21.16 -20.62
N LEU A 46 14.77 22.47 -20.46
CA LEU A 46 13.83 23.45 -20.98
C LEU A 46 13.91 23.45 -22.51
N SER A 47 12.77 23.56 -23.17
CA SER A 47 12.71 23.76 -24.62
C SER A 47 13.59 24.97 -25.02
N GLU A 48 14.65 24.74 -25.79
CA GLU A 48 15.71 25.74 -26.07
C GLU A 48 15.24 26.98 -26.84
N GLN A 49 14.07 26.92 -27.47
CA GLN A 49 13.67 27.86 -28.53
C GLN A 49 12.96 29.14 -28.05
N THR A 50 12.65 29.31 -26.76
CA THR A 50 11.64 30.33 -26.34
C THR A 50 11.99 31.21 -25.14
N HIS A 51 13.15 31.04 -24.49
CA HIS A 51 13.37 31.66 -23.17
C HIS A 51 14.62 32.53 -23.08
N SER A 52 14.42 33.78 -22.66
CA SER A 52 15.51 34.65 -22.21
C SER A 52 16.24 34.04 -21.01
N SER A 53 17.47 34.47 -20.74
CA SER A 53 18.24 33.99 -19.57
C SER A 53 17.49 34.18 -18.25
N VAL A 54 16.73 35.26 -18.12
CA VAL A 54 15.91 35.55 -16.92
C VAL A 54 14.77 34.53 -16.79
N MET A 55 14.06 34.26 -17.89
CA MET A 55 12.96 33.30 -17.88
C MET A 55 13.43 31.87 -17.59
N ARG A 56 14.61 31.49 -18.10
CA ARG A 56 15.22 30.18 -17.76
C ARG A 56 15.53 30.07 -16.27
N ARG A 57 16.11 31.12 -15.67
CA ARG A 57 16.38 31.14 -14.22
C ARG A 57 15.09 30.97 -13.42
N THR A 58 14.07 31.75 -13.72
CA THR A 58 12.77 31.66 -13.03
C THR A 58 12.11 30.30 -13.18
N ALA A 59 12.20 29.67 -14.36
CA ALA A 59 11.66 28.34 -14.58
C ALA A 59 12.34 27.28 -13.68
N TYR A 60 13.67 27.32 -13.57
CA TYR A 60 14.40 26.42 -12.69
C TYR A 60 14.15 26.69 -11.20
N GLU A 61 14.02 27.95 -10.77
CA GLU A 61 13.61 28.32 -9.39
C GLU A 61 12.22 27.79 -9.04
N TYR A 62 11.29 27.87 -9.99
CA TYR A 62 9.95 27.33 -9.82
C TYR A 62 9.99 25.80 -9.69
N PHE A 63 10.78 25.13 -10.55
CA PHE A 63 10.97 23.69 -10.47
C PHE A 63 11.59 23.25 -9.13
N THR A 64 12.64 23.93 -8.64
CA THR A 64 13.26 23.55 -7.36
C THR A 64 12.29 23.70 -6.20
N SER A 65 11.50 24.77 -6.20
CA SER A 65 10.47 25.01 -5.18
C SER A 65 9.38 23.93 -5.22
N PHE A 66 8.89 23.60 -6.41
CA PHE A 66 7.91 22.54 -6.62
C PHE A 66 8.45 21.17 -6.20
N PHE A 67 9.68 20.84 -6.57
CA PHE A 67 10.28 19.56 -6.26
C PHE A 67 10.53 19.39 -4.76
N LYS A 68 10.99 20.44 -4.07
CA LYS A 68 11.08 20.45 -2.60
C LYS A 68 9.72 20.27 -1.94
N PHE A 69 8.68 20.91 -2.47
CA PHE A 69 7.32 20.71 -2.01
C PHE A 69 6.88 19.25 -2.19
N LEU A 70 7.13 18.63 -3.34
CA LEU A 70 6.83 17.21 -3.54
C LEU A 70 7.57 16.32 -2.54
N GLN A 71 8.85 16.62 -2.26
CA GLN A 71 9.65 15.86 -1.28
C GLN A 71 9.18 16.05 0.16
N SER A 72 8.56 17.18 0.49
CA SER A 72 8.08 17.46 1.85
C SER A 72 6.73 16.81 2.16
N GLN A 73 5.98 16.38 1.15
CA GLN A 73 4.64 15.80 1.30
C GLN A 73 4.69 14.27 1.24
N SER A 74 3.75 13.62 1.94
CA SER A 74 3.59 12.18 1.79
C SER A 74 2.99 11.85 0.41
N THR A 75 3.33 10.69 -0.15
CA THR A 75 2.74 10.23 -1.42
C THR A 75 1.21 10.12 -1.33
N LEU A 76 0.68 9.76 -0.16
CA LEU A 76 -0.76 9.67 0.07
C LEU A 76 -1.44 11.05 -0.04
N GLU A 77 -0.89 12.08 0.60
CA GLU A 77 -1.43 13.45 0.54
C GLU A 77 -1.35 14.02 -0.88
N LEU A 78 -0.25 13.77 -1.59
CA LEU A 78 -0.09 14.18 -2.99
C LEU A 78 -1.16 13.55 -3.91
N LEU A 79 -1.54 12.30 -3.65
CA LEU A 79 -2.52 11.56 -4.46
C LEU A 79 -3.97 11.80 -4.05
N THR A 80 -4.21 12.42 -2.88
CA THR A 80 -5.55 12.63 -2.32
C THR A 80 -5.87 14.11 -2.19
N THR A 81 -5.50 14.73 -1.06
CA THR A 81 -5.87 16.09 -0.67
C THR A 81 -5.21 17.16 -1.53
N LEU A 82 -3.97 16.95 -1.95
CA LEU A 82 -3.18 17.92 -2.71
C LEU A 82 -3.21 17.68 -4.23
N LYS A 83 -3.90 16.64 -4.70
CA LYS A 83 -3.91 16.20 -6.10
C LYS A 83 -4.20 17.33 -7.10
N SER A 84 -5.22 18.14 -6.83
CA SER A 84 -5.60 19.27 -7.70
C SER A 84 -4.56 20.39 -7.70
N SER A 85 -3.99 20.70 -6.53
CA SER A 85 -2.93 21.70 -6.38
C SER A 85 -1.64 21.28 -7.10
N VAL A 86 -1.22 20.02 -6.93
CA VAL A 86 -0.05 19.46 -7.59
C VAL A 86 -0.26 19.43 -9.11
N SER A 87 -1.44 19.03 -9.57
CA SER A 87 -1.80 19.04 -10.99
C SER A 87 -1.75 20.45 -11.60
N ALA A 88 -2.22 21.47 -10.87
CA ALA A 88 -2.10 22.87 -11.31
C ALA A 88 -0.63 23.32 -11.42
N GLN A 89 0.22 22.95 -10.45
CA GLN A 89 1.65 23.27 -10.48
C GLN A 89 2.37 22.54 -11.63
N LEU A 90 2.00 21.30 -11.93
CA LEU A 90 2.52 20.58 -13.10
C LEU A 90 2.16 21.26 -14.43
N ASN A 91 0.96 21.80 -14.55
CA ASN A 91 0.58 22.60 -15.72
C ASN A 91 1.48 23.84 -15.86
N VAL A 92 1.82 24.52 -14.75
CA VAL A 92 2.75 25.64 -14.76
C VAL A 92 4.16 25.21 -15.17
N ILE A 93 4.65 24.06 -14.67
CA ILE A 93 5.93 23.46 -15.10
C ILE A 93 5.94 23.21 -16.62
N ARG A 94 4.85 22.67 -17.19
CA ARG A 94 4.70 22.49 -18.65
C ARG A 94 4.70 23.83 -19.40
N LEU A 95 4.02 24.85 -18.87
CA LEU A 95 3.99 26.20 -19.47
C LEU A 95 5.38 26.85 -19.52
N TYR A 96 6.23 26.60 -18.52
CA TYR A 96 7.63 27.02 -18.54
C TYR A 96 8.48 26.27 -19.57
N GLY A 97 7.95 25.24 -20.24
CA GLY A 97 8.61 24.52 -21.32
C GLY A 97 9.38 23.29 -20.87
N PHE A 98 9.21 22.84 -19.62
CA PHE A 98 9.72 21.54 -19.17
C PHE A 98 8.94 20.41 -19.85
N LYS A 99 9.68 19.42 -20.33
CA LYS A 99 9.17 18.21 -20.98
C LYS A 99 9.96 17.00 -20.52
N GLY A 100 9.48 15.81 -20.88
CA GLY A 100 10.19 14.56 -20.67
C GLY A 100 9.36 13.52 -19.91
N GLU A 101 9.81 12.27 -19.99
CA GLU A 101 9.09 11.10 -19.45
C GLU A 101 8.88 11.19 -17.94
N TRP A 102 9.80 11.84 -17.21
CA TRP A 102 9.66 12.06 -15.76
C TRP A 102 8.41 12.86 -15.39
N LEU A 103 8.01 13.81 -16.25
CA LEU A 103 6.85 14.66 -16.03
C LEU A 103 5.56 13.90 -16.35
N ASP A 104 5.58 13.14 -17.45
CA ASP A 104 4.46 12.30 -17.87
C ASP A 104 4.21 11.16 -16.86
N GLU A 105 5.28 10.55 -16.32
CA GLU A 105 5.17 9.53 -15.29
C GLU A 105 4.62 10.09 -13.98
N LEU A 106 5.06 11.27 -13.57
CA LEU A 106 4.53 11.94 -12.38
C LEU A 106 3.04 12.26 -12.53
N GLU A 107 2.62 12.77 -13.69
CA GLU A 107 1.22 13.02 -14.00
C GLU A 107 0.40 11.72 -14.03
N LEU A 108 0.92 10.67 -14.64
CA LEU A 108 0.27 9.36 -14.65
C LEU A 108 0.07 8.82 -13.22
N ARG A 109 1.09 8.94 -12.35
CA ARG A 109 0.98 8.53 -10.96
C ARG A 109 -0.08 9.34 -10.21
N LEU A 110 -0.14 10.64 -10.42
CA LEU A 110 -1.16 11.51 -9.81
C LEU A 110 -2.58 11.26 -10.36
N SER A 111 -2.69 10.82 -11.61
CA SER A 111 -3.97 10.51 -12.25
C SER A 111 -4.59 9.22 -11.70
N ARG A 112 -3.80 8.28 -11.17
CA ARG A 112 -4.31 7.04 -10.57
C ARG A 112 -5.27 7.39 -9.44
N GLN A 113 -6.54 7.05 -9.62
CA GLN A 113 -7.48 6.95 -8.52
C GLN A 113 -7.01 5.74 -7.69
N ILE A 114 -6.73 5.93 -6.41
CA ILE A 114 -6.66 4.79 -5.49
C ILE A 114 -8.10 4.64 -4.97
N PRO A 115 -8.87 3.62 -5.40
CA PRO A 115 -10.19 3.35 -4.83
C PRO A 115 -10.03 2.69 -3.44
N LEU A 116 -9.11 3.23 -2.62
CA LEU A 116 -8.76 2.67 -1.32
C LEU A 116 -9.99 2.63 -0.43
N ASP A 117 -10.80 3.68 -0.46
CA ASP A 117 -11.94 3.83 0.44
C ASP A 117 -13.04 2.80 0.13
N GLU A 118 -13.36 2.53 -1.13
CA GLU A 118 -14.42 1.57 -1.48
C GLU A 118 -14.00 0.12 -1.23
N GLU A 119 -12.76 -0.25 -1.58
CA GLU A 119 -12.26 -1.60 -1.37
C GLU A 119 -12.04 -1.88 0.12
N PHE A 120 -11.50 -0.90 0.85
CA PHE A 120 -11.35 -0.99 2.31
C PHE A 120 -12.71 -1.09 3.00
N GLN A 121 -13.69 -0.25 2.63
CA GLN A 121 -15.04 -0.31 3.19
C GLN A 121 -15.71 -1.68 2.94
N LYS A 122 -15.60 -2.22 1.72
CA LYS A 122 -16.10 -3.56 1.39
C LYS A 122 -15.43 -4.65 2.23
N MET A 123 -14.12 -4.57 2.43
CA MET A 123 -13.40 -5.51 3.28
C MET A 123 -13.85 -5.42 4.74
N THR A 124 -14.04 -4.20 5.27
CA THR A 124 -14.55 -4.00 6.64
C THR A 124 -15.96 -4.57 6.82
N GLU A 125 -16.84 -4.37 5.84
CA GLU A 125 -18.19 -4.94 5.87
C GLU A 125 -18.16 -6.48 5.82
N LEU A 126 -17.28 -7.04 4.99
CA LEU A 126 -17.11 -8.48 4.87
C LEU A 126 -16.55 -9.09 6.16
N GLU A 127 -15.55 -8.46 6.78
CA GLU A 127 -14.98 -8.85 8.07
C GLU A 127 -16.03 -8.86 9.18
N ALA A 128 -16.87 -7.82 9.26
CA ALA A 128 -17.98 -7.76 10.22
C ALA A 128 -19.00 -8.89 9.97
N SER A 129 -19.33 -9.18 8.70
CA SER A 129 -20.23 -10.27 8.34
C SER A 129 -19.70 -11.64 8.76
N TYR A 130 -18.41 -11.92 8.51
CA TYR A 130 -17.80 -13.18 8.93
C TYR A 130 -17.67 -13.29 10.44
N SER A 131 -17.35 -12.18 11.13
CA SER A 131 -17.28 -12.17 12.60
C SER A 131 -18.62 -12.55 13.23
N LYS A 132 -19.73 -12.03 12.67
CA LYS A 132 -21.07 -12.42 13.09
C LYS A 132 -21.35 -13.90 12.81
N HIS A 133 -21.02 -14.37 11.61
CA HIS A 133 -21.23 -15.77 11.25
C HIS A 133 -20.46 -16.74 12.16
N ILE A 134 -19.23 -16.40 12.55
CA ILE A 134 -18.44 -17.18 13.50
C ILE A 134 -19.14 -17.23 14.86
N ALA A 135 -19.60 -16.09 15.38
CA ALA A 135 -20.31 -16.04 16.66
C ALA A 135 -21.60 -16.89 16.65
N ASP A 136 -22.37 -16.85 15.57
CA ASP A 136 -23.59 -17.67 15.41
C ASP A 136 -23.23 -19.17 15.41
N MET A 137 -22.15 -19.56 14.71
CA MET A 137 -21.68 -20.96 14.67
C MET A 137 -21.12 -21.43 16.03
N GLU A 138 -20.45 -20.55 16.77
CA GLU A 138 -19.97 -20.84 18.13
C GLU A 138 -21.14 -21.06 19.10
N GLU A 139 -22.22 -20.29 18.99
CA GLU A 139 -23.43 -20.49 19.79
C GLU A 139 -24.09 -21.85 19.47
N GLU A 140 -24.23 -22.20 18.19
CA GLU A 140 -24.74 -23.52 17.79
C GLU A 140 -23.87 -24.67 18.31
N TYR A 141 -22.55 -24.49 18.30
CA TYR A 141 -21.60 -25.47 18.81
C TYR A 141 -21.75 -25.69 20.33
N GLU A 142 -21.94 -24.63 21.09
CA GLU A 142 -22.18 -24.72 22.54
C GLU A 142 -23.49 -25.42 22.86
N LEU A 143 -24.58 -25.11 22.14
CA LEU A 143 -25.87 -25.79 22.29
C LEU A 143 -25.76 -27.29 21.99
N LEU A 144 -25.04 -27.65 20.92
CA LEU A 144 -24.83 -29.05 20.55
C LEU A 144 -24.01 -29.79 21.62
N THR A 145 -22.97 -29.14 22.15
CA THR A 145 -22.12 -29.66 23.22
C THR A 145 -22.93 -29.92 24.48
N GLN A 146 -23.79 -28.98 24.89
CA GLN A 146 -24.66 -29.15 26.05
C GLN A 146 -25.60 -30.34 25.87
N ARG A 147 -26.20 -30.49 24.68
CA ARG A 147 -27.12 -31.60 24.38
C ARG A 147 -26.42 -32.96 24.40
N LEU A 148 -25.17 -33.02 23.93
CA LEU A 148 -24.36 -34.24 24.01
C LEU A 148 -24.07 -34.65 25.47
N VAL A 149 -23.77 -33.68 26.34
CA VAL A 149 -23.58 -33.94 27.77
C VAL A 149 -24.87 -34.48 28.41
N GLU A 150 -26.02 -33.88 28.11
CA GLU A 150 -27.31 -34.34 28.61
C GLU A 150 -27.63 -35.77 28.16
N LEU A 151 -27.46 -36.06 26.86
CA LEU A 151 -27.68 -37.39 26.30
C LEU A 151 -26.75 -38.44 26.93
N ARG A 152 -25.48 -38.09 27.14
CA ARG A 152 -24.52 -38.97 27.83
C ARG A 152 -25.00 -39.28 29.24
N GLY A 153 -25.52 -38.29 29.96
CA GLY A 153 -26.12 -38.50 31.29
C GLY A 153 -27.30 -39.48 31.26
N LYS A 154 -28.21 -39.32 30.29
CA LYS A 154 -29.36 -40.24 30.10
C LYS A 154 -28.90 -41.67 29.79
N VAL A 155 -27.88 -41.85 28.95
CA VAL A 155 -27.31 -43.17 28.65
C VAL A 155 -26.72 -43.82 29.89
N MET A 156 -25.98 -43.08 30.72
CA MET A 156 -25.42 -43.59 31.97
C MET A 156 -26.51 -44.04 32.95
N ALA A 157 -27.54 -43.21 33.16
CA ALA A 157 -28.66 -43.57 34.03
C ALA A 157 -29.43 -44.80 33.51
N GLY A 158 -29.60 -44.93 32.19
CA GLY A 158 -30.18 -46.11 31.57
C GLY A 158 -29.35 -47.37 31.82
N LYS A 159 -28.02 -47.27 31.75
CA LYS A 159 -27.10 -48.37 32.05
C LYS A 159 -27.19 -48.81 33.51
N GLU A 160 -27.16 -47.86 34.45
CA GLU A 160 -27.31 -48.14 35.89
C GLU A 160 -28.64 -48.84 36.19
N THR A 161 -29.72 -48.42 35.52
CA THR A 161 -31.04 -49.06 35.65
C THR A 161 -31.01 -50.51 35.16
N ILE A 162 -30.35 -50.79 34.03
CA ILE A 162 -30.21 -52.15 33.51
C ILE A 162 -29.39 -53.02 34.47
N ASP A 163 -28.28 -52.50 34.99
CA ASP A 163 -27.41 -53.22 35.93
C ASP A 163 -28.21 -53.58 37.21
N TYR A 164 -28.94 -52.61 37.78
CA TYR A 164 -29.84 -52.83 38.91
C TYR A 164 -30.89 -53.91 38.64
N LEU A 165 -31.56 -53.87 37.48
CA LEU A 165 -32.58 -54.86 37.13
C LEU A 165 -31.98 -56.26 36.96
N SER A 166 -30.77 -56.35 36.40
CA SER A 166 -30.05 -57.61 36.23
C SER A 166 -29.70 -58.23 37.58
N ASP A 167 -29.15 -57.45 38.51
CA ASP A 167 -28.82 -57.90 39.87
C ASP A 167 -30.08 -58.32 40.63
N ARG A 168 -31.16 -57.53 40.55
CA ARG A 168 -32.44 -57.85 41.18
C ARG A 168 -33.03 -59.15 40.64
N LYS A 169 -32.97 -59.36 39.32
CA LYS A 169 -33.43 -60.61 38.69
C LYS A 169 -32.62 -61.80 39.19
N LYS A 170 -31.30 -61.65 39.33
CA LYS A 170 -30.42 -62.70 39.87
C LYS A 170 -30.83 -63.07 41.30
N THR A 171 -31.00 -62.11 42.20
CA THR A 171 -31.45 -62.36 43.57
C THR A 171 -32.77 -63.13 43.61
N ILE A 172 -33.77 -62.73 42.80
CA ILE A 172 -35.06 -63.43 42.74
C ILE A 172 -34.90 -64.89 42.28
N MET A 173 -34.03 -65.15 41.31
CA MET A 173 -33.76 -66.52 40.85
C MET A 173 -33.08 -67.36 41.92
N ASP A 174 -32.10 -66.79 42.64
CA ASP A 174 -31.39 -67.45 43.73
C ASP A 174 -32.35 -67.77 44.90
N ASP A 175 -33.20 -66.82 45.29
CA ASP A 175 -34.24 -67.00 46.31
C ASP A 175 -35.20 -68.13 45.90
N ARG A 176 -35.66 -68.14 44.64
CA ARG A 176 -36.53 -69.20 44.11
C ARG A 176 -35.86 -70.57 44.15
N ALA A 177 -34.57 -70.65 43.81
CA ALA A 177 -33.82 -71.90 43.86
C ALA A 177 -33.72 -72.43 45.30
N SER A 178 -33.51 -71.54 46.28
CA SER A 178 -33.43 -71.89 47.70
C SER A 178 -34.76 -72.38 48.31
N LEU A 179 -35.90 -72.05 47.70
CA LEU A 179 -37.22 -72.53 48.13
C LEU A 179 -37.60 -73.88 47.52
N ASN A 180 -36.86 -74.35 46.51
CA ASN A 180 -37.19 -75.56 45.76
C ASN A 180 -36.48 -76.83 46.29
N VAL A 181 -35.87 -76.75 47.48
CA VAL A 181 -35.18 -77.88 48.13
C VAL A 181 -36.23 -78.78 48.82
N PRO A 182 -36.16 -80.13 48.67
CA PRO A 182 -37.13 -81.04 49.26
C PRO A 182 -37.14 -80.97 50.79
N PHE A 183 -38.33 -81.07 51.40
CA PHE A 183 -38.45 -81.23 52.85
C PHE A 183 -37.87 -82.59 53.26
N THR A 184 -36.79 -82.57 54.04
CA THR A 184 -36.27 -83.76 54.72
C THR A 184 -37.02 -83.92 56.03
N PHE A 185 -37.94 -84.90 56.09
CA PHE A 185 -38.52 -85.44 57.32
C PHE A 185 -37.75 -86.69 57.75
#